data_AF-A0A068WZT5-F1
#
_entry.id   AF-A0A068WZT5-F1
#
_cell.length_a   1.000
_cell.length_b   1.000
_cell.length_c   1.000
_cell.angle_alpha   90.00
_cell.angle_beta   90.00
_cell.angle_gamma   90.00
#
_symmetry.space_group_name_H-M   'P 1'
#
loop_
_entity.id
_entity.type
_entity.pdbx_description
1 polymer ?
#
loop_
_entity_poly.entity_id
_entity_poly.type
_entity_poly.pdbx_seq_one_letter_code
_entity_poly.pdbx_strand_id
1 'polypeptide(L)'
;MNSVVGDRILWFFFTISANTIITTSGIYWITFWDRDYVYFFKLTSKLKHSIPALLVIIDMFVNNMPMRLVHCVYPLVVGIFYGLFTYIYWLSGSGGFIGNGIIYPIINWNRPGFAIGACILALLFCCIIQVFLYLLYFARTYLSYLVGGRGVQTFRLLCPEGSDEGHLLAQEAADLLESERATAAAKSYSSLE
;
A
#
# COMPACT_ATOMS: atom_id res chain seq x y z
N MET A 1 -11.26 21.82 19.05
CA MET A 1 -11.85 20.64 18.38
C MET A 1 -11.88 20.72 16.84
N ASN A 2 -11.15 21.64 16.18
CA ASN A 2 -11.19 21.81 14.72
C ASN A 2 -9.99 21.21 13.94
N SER A 3 -9.03 20.57 14.61
CA SER A 3 -7.83 20.00 13.97
C SER A 3 -8.05 18.64 13.31
N VAL A 4 -9.08 17.90 13.71
CA VAL A 4 -9.26 16.48 13.32
C VAL A 4 -9.69 16.31 11.85
N VAL A 5 -10.35 17.32 11.26
CA VAL A 5 -10.81 17.25 9.86
C VAL A 5 -9.64 17.47 8.88
N GLY A 6 -8.75 18.41 9.18
CA GLY A 6 -7.58 18.71 8.35
C GLY A 6 -6.66 17.51 8.21
N ASP A 7 -6.39 16.82 9.32
CA ASP A 7 -5.49 15.66 9.34
C ASP A 7 -6.01 14.50 8.49
N ARG A 8 -7.33 14.27 8.46
CA ARG A 8 -7.95 13.20 7.65
C ARG A 8 -7.89 13.49 6.16
N ILE A 9 -8.12 14.73 5.75
CA ILE A 9 -8.03 15.15 4.35
C ILE A 9 -6.59 15.08 3.87
N LEU A 10 -5.65 15.60 4.66
CA LEU A 10 -4.21 15.51 4.37
C LEU A 10 -3.78 14.05 4.21
N TRP A 11 -4.22 13.18 5.12
CA TRP A 11 -3.92 11.75 5.08
C TRP A 11 -4.46 11.04 3.84
N PHE A 12 -5.69 11.37 3.44
CA PHE A 12 -6.30 10.82 2.24
C PHE A 12 -5.47 11.17 0.99
N PHE A 13 -5.15 12.45 0.80
CA PHE A 13 -4.34 12.90 -0.33
C PHE A 13 -2.89 12.38 -0.26
N PHE A 14 -2.31 12.29 0.93
CA PHE A 14 -0.99 11.70 1.13
C PHE A 14 -0.96 10.24 0.67
N THR A 15 -1.95 9.44 1.07
CA THR A 15 -2.05 8.01 0.69
C THR A 15 -2.12 7.85 -0.83
N ILE A 16 -2.95 8.65 -1.51
CA ILE A 16 -3.06 8.63 -2.97
C ILE A 16 -1.77 9.11 -3.63
N SER A 17 -1.22 10.23 -3.17
CA SER A 17 -0.05 10.88 -3.77
C SER A 17 1.19 10.01 -3.66
N ALA A 18 1.49 9.49 -2.47
CA ALA A 18 2.64 8.63 -2.23
C ALA A 18 2.61 7.39 -3.14
N ASN A 19 1.45 6.73 -3.24
CA ASN A 19 1.31 5.57 -4.10
C ASN A 19 1.42 5.94 -5.59
N THR A 20 0.66 6.92 -6.06
CA THR A 20 0.62 7.28 -7.49
C THR A 20 1.97 7.81 -7.99
N ILE A 21 2.72 8.55 -7.17
CA ILE A 21 4.07 9.03 -7.51
C ILE A 21 5.04 7.85 -7.68
N ILE A 22 5.08 6.91 -6.73
CA ILE A 22 5.99 5.76 -6.81
C ILE A 22 5.57 4.83 -7.97
N THR A 23 4.27 4.62 -8.17
CA THR A 23 3.73 3.81 -9.27
C THR A 23 4.11 4.40 -10.63
N THR A 24 3.85 5.69 -10.85
CA THR A 24 4.18 6.35 -12.13
C THR A 24 5.68 6.44 -12.36
N SER A 25 6.47 6.65 -11.31
CA SER A 25 7.93 6.60 -11.39
C SER A 25 8.43 5.21 -11.79
N GLY A 26 7.95 4.15 -11.13
CA GLY A 26 8.31 2.77 -11.46
C GLY A 26 7.93 2.41 -12.89
N ILE A 27 6.70 2.73 -13.32
CA ILE A 27 6.27 2.52 -14.71
C ILE A 27 7.21 3.26 -15.67
N TYR A 28 7.52 4.53 -15.42
CA TYR A 28 8.44 5.30 -16.27
C TYR A 28 9.81 4.62 -16.42
N TRP A 29 10.42 4.18 -15.33
CA TRP A 29 11.73 3.55 -15.34
C TRP A 29 11.72 2.14 -15.95
N ILE A 30 10.60 1.42 -15.86
CA ILE A 30 10.43 0.08 -16.44
C ILE A 30 10.10 0.16 -17.93
N THR A 31 9.32 1.15 -18.39
CA THR A 31 8.70 1.12 -19.73
C THR A 31 9.07 2.29 -20.65
N PHE A 32 9.37 3.48 -20.12
CA PHE A 32 9.43 4.70 -20.93
C PHE A 32 10.82 5.33 -21.04
N TRP A 33 11.79 4.90 -20.24
CA TRP A 33 13.20 5.29 -20.38
C TRP A 33 13.86 4.64 -21.62
N ASP A 34 13.23 4.72 -22.79
CA ASP A 34 13.86 4.26 -24.03
C ASP A 34 14.27 5.45 -24.89
N ARG A 35 15.40 5.33 -25.59
CA ARG A 35 15.85 6.34 -26.56
C ARG A 35 14.88 6.48 -27.73
N ASP A 36 14.18 5.40 -28.07
CA ASP A 36 13.14 5.39 -29.12
C ASP A 36 11.96 6.30 -28.72
N TYR A 37 11.76 6.50 -27.42
CA TYR A 37 10.75 7.40 -26.88
C TYR A 37 11.34 8.79 -26.60
N VAL A 38 11.72 9.53 -27.64
CA VAL A 38 12.44 10.83 -27.56
C VAL A 38 11.86 11.79 -26.51
N TYR A 39 10.53 11.93 -26.41
CA TYR A 39 9.88 12.79 -25.40
C TYR A 39 10.08 12.29 -23.96
N PHE A 40 10.02 10.98 -23.75
CA PHE A 40 10.21 10.34 -22.46
C PHE A 40 11.69 10.24 -22.08
N PHE A 41 12.61 10.21 -23.05
CA PHE A 41 14.05 10.20 -22.80
C PHE A 41 14.63 11.58 -22.42
N LYS A 42 13.86 12.67 -22.50
CA LYS A 42 14.33 14.02 -22.12
C LYS A 42 14.67 14.11 -20.64
N LEU A 43 15.69 14.90 -20.28
CA LEU A 43 16.10 15.13 -18.88
C LEU A 43 14.92 15.53 -17.98
N THR A 44 14.02 16.40 -18.47
CA THR A 44 12.82 16.80 -17.74
C THR A 44 11.91 15.62 -17.38
N SER A 45 11.79 14.63 -18.28
CA SER A 45 11.04 13.39 -18.02
C SER A 45 11.72 12.49 -17.00
N LYS A 46 13.05 12.49 -16.94
CA LYS A 46 13.82 11.77 -15.89
C LYS A 46 13.55 12.38 -14.53
N LEU A 47 13.76 13.70 -14.43
CA LEU A 47 13.68 14.43 -13.17
C LEU A 47 12.26 14.43 -12.59
N LYS A 48 11.22 14.60 -13.43
CA LYS A 48 9.83 14.61 -12.97
C LYS A 48 9.35 13.27 -12.38
N HIS A 49 10.01 12.16 -12.71
CA HIS A 49 9.69 10.85 -12.14
C HIS A 49 10.63 10.46 -11.00
N SER A 50 11.90 10.87 -11.03
CA SER A 50 12.87 10.53 -9.96
C SER A 50 12.74 11.40 -8.72
N ILE A 51 12.67 12.73 -8.88
CA ILE A 51 12.72 13.65 -7.73
C ILE A 51 11.50 13.45 -6.83
N PRO A 52 10.25 13.48 -7.35
CA PRO A 52 9.08 13.26 -6.49
C PRO A 52 9.08 11.89 -5.83
N ALA A 53 9.52 10.84 -6.53
CA ALA A 53 9.62 9.51 -5.96
C ALA A 53 10.61 9.46 -4.78
N LEU A 54 11.80 10.04 -4.95
CA LEU A 54 12.77 10.15 -3.87
C LEU A 54 12.21 10.93 -2.67
N LEU A 55 11.50 12.05 -2.94
CA LEU A 55 10.86 12.84 -1.90
C LEU A 55 9.80 12.06 -1.14
N VAL A 56 8.99 11.22 -1.81
CA VAL A 56 8.02 10.33 -1.14
C VAL A 56 8.73 9.34 -0.23
N ILE A 57 9.84 8.73 -0.67
CA ILE A 57 10.61 7.81 0.18
C ILE A 57 11.11 8.54 1.43
N ILE A 58 11.69 9.73 1.29
CA ILE A 58 12.16 10.53 2.42
C ILE A 58 10.99 10.91 3.35
N ASP A 59 9.89 11.39 2.78
CA ASP A 59 8.72 11.84 3.53
C ASP A 59 8.11 10.70 4.36
N MET A 60 8.07 9.48 3.81
CA MET A 60 7.63 8.28 4.53
C MET A 60 8.39 8.02 5.84
N PHE A 61 9.64 8.50 5.97
CA PHE A 61 10.44 8.40 7.20
C PHE A 61 10.31 9.61 8.13
N VAL A 62 9.98 10.78 7.58
CA VAL A 62 9.95 12.05 8.33
C VAL A 62 8.58 12.30 8.95
N ASN A 63 7.50 12.05 8.20
CA ASN A 63 6.15 12.33 8.67
C ASN A 63 5.60 11.21 9.58
N ASN A 64 4.47 11.49 10.24
CA ASN A 64 3.78 10.51 11.10
C ASN A 64 2.49 9.96 10.48
N MET A 65 2.33 10.09 9.16
CA MET A 65 1.13 9.64 8.47
C MET A 65 1.09 8.11 8.42
N PRO A 66 -0.03 7.48 8.80
CA PRO A 66 -0.14 6.03 8.74
C PRO A 66 -0.38 5.56 7.30
N MET A 67 0.33 4.51 6.87
CA MET A 67 0.04 3.80 5.62
C MET A 67 -0.62 2.47 5.95
N ARG A 68 -1.75 2.13 5.33
CA ARG A 68 -2.43 0.84 5.55
C ARG A 68 -2.75 0.16 4.22
N LEU A 69 -2.69 -1.18 4.21
CA LEU A 69 -2.95 -1.98 2.99
C LEU A 69 -4.36 -1.77 2.44
N VAL A 70 -5.36 -1.68 3.32
CA VAL A 70 -6.78 -1.54 2.93
C VAL A 70 -7.08 -0.29 2.09
N HIS A 71 -6.23 0.75 2.18
CA HIS A 71 -6.40 1.99 1.45
C HIS A 71 -5.80 1.96 0.03
N CYS A 72 -5.37 0.78 -0.44
CA CYS A 72 -5.01 0.55 -1.84
C CYS A 72 -6.15 0.94 -2.81
N VAL A 73 -7.40 0.88 -2.36
CA VAL A 73 -8.56 1.25 -3.18
C VAL A 73 -8.52 2.70 -3.68
N TYR A 74 -7.93 3.63 -2.92
CA TYR A 74 -7.90 5.04 -3.32
C TYR A 74 -7.05 5.31 -4.57
N PRO A 75 -5.76 4.92 -4.63
CA PRO A 75 -4.97 5.08 -5.85
C PRO A 75 -5.48 4.20 -7.00
N LEU A 76 -6.10 3.05 -6.73
CA LEU A 76 -6.72 2.21 -7.77
C LEU A 76 -7.87 2.93 -8.48
N VAL A 77 -8.75 3.62 -7.73
CA VAL A 77 -9.84 4.42 -8.30
C VAL A 77 -9.28 5.52 -9.20
N VAL A 78 -8.20 6.20 -8.78
CA VAL A 78 -7.50 7.19 -9.61
C VAL A 78 -6.97 6.55 -10.89
N GLY A 79 -6.35 5.36 -10.80
CA GLY A 79 -5.86 4.61 -11.96
C GLY A 79 -6.96 4.22 -12.94
N ILE A 80 -8.13 3.79 -12.44
CA ILE A 80 -9.30 3.44 -13.28
C ILE A 80 -9.82 4.68 -14.01
N PHE A 81 -10.01 5.81 -13.31
CA PHE A 81 -10.43 7.05 -13.93
C PHE A 81 -9.42 7.53 -14.97
N TYR A 82 -8.13 7.39 -14.70
CA TYR A 82 -7.09 7.76 -15.65
C TYR A 82 -7.10 6.85 -16.89
N GLY A 83 -7.26 5.53 -16.72
CA GLY A 83 -7.41 4.59 -17.83
C GLY A 83 -8.61 4.93 -18.71
N LEU A 84 -9.77 5.21 -18.10
CA LEU A 84 -10.97 5.68 -18.81
C LEU A 84 -10.72 7.00 -19.54
N PHE A 85 -10.04 7.95 -18.90
CA PHE A 85 -9.63 9.20 -19.54
C PHE A 85 -8.78 8.92 -20.80
N THR A 86 -7.80 8.01 -20.75
CA THR A 86 -6.99 7.70 -21.95
C THR A 86 -7.83 7.12 -23.09
N TYR A 87 -8.87 6.33 -22.77
CA TYR A 87 -9.78 5.76 -23.76
C TYR A 87 -10.67 6.84 -24.40
N ILE A 88 -11.28 7.71 -23.58
CA ILE A 88 -12.08 8.84 -24.06
C ILE A 88 -11.22 9.80 -24.90
N TYR A 89 -9.98 10.05 -24.46
CA TYR A 89 -9.03 10.88 -25.19
C TYR A 89 -8.75 10.32 -26.58
N TRP A 90 -8.53 9.01 -26.70
CA TRP A 90 -8.37 8.35 -28.00
C TRP A 90 -9.64 8.45 -28.87
N LEU A 91 -10.83 8.21 -28.31
CA LEU A 91 -12.11 8.32 -29.03
C LEU A 91 -12.38 9.72 -29.59
N SER A 92 -11.92 10.76 -28.88
CA SER A 92 -12.13 12.14 -29.32
C SER A 92 -11.38 12.51 -30.61
N GLY A 93 -10.49 11.65 -31.12
CA GLY A 93 -9.64 11.95 -32.27
C GLY A 93 -8.67 13.09 -32.00
N SER A 94 -8.53 13.52 -30.74
CA SER A 94 -7.55 14.52 -30.33
C SER A 94 -6.16 14.04 -30.72
N GLY A 95 -5.31 14.93 -31.25
CA GLY A 95 -4.05 14.52 -31.87
C GLY A 95 -3.11 13.73 -30.96
N GLY A 96 -3.21 13.75 -29.64
CA GLY A 96 -2.15 13.20 -28.79
C GLY A 96 -0.79 13.83 -29.14
N PHE A 97 0.30 13.21 -28.72
CA PHE A 97 1.64 13.71 -29.03
C PHE A 97 2.12 13.38 -30.46
N ILE A 98 1.43 12.47 -31.17
CA ILE A 98 1.85 11.91 -32.47
C ILE A 98 0.77 12.06 -33.56
N GLY A 99 -0.27 12.88 -33.32
CA GLY A 99 -1.40 13.06 -34.24
C GLY A 99 -2.42 11.89 -34.27
N ASN A 100 -2.31 10.88 -33.40
CA ASN A 100 -3.09 9.63 -33.47
C ASN A 100 -3.93 9.31 -32.22
N GLY A 101 -4.11 10.26 -31.29
CA GLY A 101 -4.90 10.06 -30.07
C GLY A 101 -4.28 9.13 -29.02
N ILE A 102 -3.04 8.70 -29.21
CA ILE A 102 -2.31 7.88 -28.25
C ILE A 102 -1.46 8.79 -27.35
N ILE A 103 -1.74 8.75 -26.04
CA ILE A 103 -0.96 9.49 -25.03
C ILE A 103 0.33 8.73 -24.69
N TYR A 104 0.22 7.42 -24.47
CA TYR A 104 1.34 6.55 -24.09
C TYR A 104 1.49 5.40 -25.09
N PRO A 105 2.71 5.12 -25.58
CA PRO A 105 2.93 4.04 -26.53
C PRO A 105 2.39 2.67 -26.07
N ILE A 106 2.47 2.38 -24.78
CA ILE A 106 2.03 1.10 -24.20
C ILE A 106 0.50 1.00 -24.06
N ILE A 107 -0.22 2.13 -24.02
CA ILE A 107 -1.69 2.19 -23.96
C ILE A 107 -2.20 2.56 -25.36
N ASN A 108 -2.13 1.58 -26.27
CA ASN A 108 -2.55 1.75 -27.66
C ASN A 108 -3.97 1.22 -27.87
N TRP A 109 -4.96 2.10 -27.84
CA TRP A 109 -6.37 1.76 -28.02
C TRP A 109 -6.77 1.30 -29.42
N ASN A 110 -5.90 1.47 -30.43
CA ASN A 110 -6.06 0.78 -31.73
C ASN A 110 -5.86 -0.75 -31.60
N ARG A 111 -5.26 -1.20 -30.49
CA ARG A 111 -5.12 -2.61 -30.11
C ARG A 111 -5.69 -2.80 -28.69
N PRO A 112 -7.02 -2.84 -28.53
CA PRO A 112 -7.68 -2.72 -27.23
C PRO A 112 -7.26 -3.80 -26.22
N GLY A 113 -6.98 -5.03 -26.68
CA GLY A 113 -6.46 -6.08 -25.80
C GLY A 113 -5.12 -5.73 -25.13
N PHE A 114 -4.20 -5.09 -25.87
CA PHE A 114 -2.92 -4.63 -25.32
C PHE A 114 -3.11 -3.43 -24.39
N ALA A 115 -3.99 -2.48 -24.74
CA ALA A 115 -4.27 -1.32 -23.89
C ALA A 115 -4.90 -1.74 -22.55
N ILE A 116 -5.92 -2.62 -22.58
CA ILE A 116 -6.54 -3.17 -21.38
C ILE A 116 -5.51 -3.92 -20.53
N GLY A 117 -4.67 -4.76 -21.16
CA GLY A 117 -3.59 -5.46 -20.48
C GLY A 117 -2.61 -4.50 -19.78
N ALA A 118 -2.21 -3.42 -20.45
CA ALA A 118 -1.35 -2.39 -19.87
C ALA A 118 -2.00 -1.67 -18.68
N CYS A 119 -3.30 -1.34 -18.76
CA CYS A 119 -4.05 -0.76 -17.65
C CYS A 119 -4.13 -1.72 -16.45
N ILE A 120 -4.45 -3.00 -16.67
CA ILE A 120 -4.50 -4.01 -15.61
C ILE A 120 -3.13 -4.16 -14.95
N LEU A 121 -2.06 -4.26 -15.74
CA LEU A 121 -0.70 -4.39 -15.21
C LEU A 121 -0.29 -3.17 -14.38
N ALA A 122 -0.65 -1.96 -14.81
CA ALA A 122 -0.43 -0.74 -14.04
C ALA A 122 -1.20 -0.73 -12.71
N LEU A 123 -2.44 -1.21 -12.68
CA LEU A 123 -3.24 -1.35 -11.46
C LEU A 123 -2.66 -2.42 -10.51
N LEU A 124 -2.20 -3.55 -11.04
CA LEU A 124 -1.51 -4.57 -10.23
C LEU A 124 -0.20 -4.03 -9.66
N PHE A 125 0.55 -3.26 -10.45
CA PHE A 125 1.77 -2.61 -9.97
C PHE A 125 1.46 -1.59 -8.86
N CYS A 126 0.36 -0.83 -8.97
CA CYS A 126 -0.13 0.06 -7.92
C CYS A 126 -0.39 -0.70 -6.59
N CYS A 127 -0.95 -1.91 -6.64
CA CYS A 127 -1.11 -2.78 -5.47
C CYS A 127 0.24 -3.20 -4.86
N ILE A 128 1.20 -3.58 -5.70
CA ILE A 128 2.57 -3.93 -5.25
C ILE A 128 3.21 -2.72 -4.55
N ILE A 129 3.07 -1.52 -5.11
CA ILE A 129 3.55 -0.28 -4.51
C ILE A 129 2.86 -0.02 -3.16
N GLN A 130 1.57 -0.32 -3.01
CA GLN A 130 0.90 -0.17 -1.72
C GLN A 130 1.50 -1.07 -0.65
N VAL A 131 1.82 -2.32 -1.01
CA VAL A 131 2.51 -3.26 -0.10
C VAL A 131 3.88 -2.71 0.25
N PHE A 132 4.65 -2.24 -0.73
CA PHE A 132 5.97 -1.64 -0.51
C PHE A 132 5.90 -0.43 0.45
N LEU A 133 4.98 0.50 0.23
CA LEU A 133 4.79 1.67 1.11
C LEU A 133 4.36 1.27 2.52
N TYR A 134 3.52 0.24 2.65
CA TYR A 134 3.16 -0.31 3.95
C TYR A 134 4.39 -0.90 4.67
N LEU A 135 5.26 -1.62 3.96
CA LEU A 135 6.50 -2.16 4.53
C LEU A 135 7.45 -1.05 4.99
N LEU A 136 7.57 0.06 4.24
CA LEU A 136 8.35 1.22 4.69
C LEU A 136 7.76 1.85 5.96
N TYR A 137 6.44 2.00 6.01
CA TYR A 137 5.74 2.48 7.20
C TYR A 137 5.98 1.55 8.39
N PHE A 138 5.84 0.24 8.19
CA PHE A 138 6.09 -0.77 9.22
C PHE A 138 7.53 -0.68 9.72
N ALA A 139 8.51 -0.67 8.82
CA ALA A 139 9.93 -0.55 9.14
C ALA A 139 10.22 0.71 9.96
N ARG A 140 9.67 1.88 9.57
CA ARG A 140 9.79 3.12 10.36
C ARG A 140 9.21 2.96 11.76
N THR A 141 8.01 2.40 11.89
CA THR A 141 7.38 2.23 13.21
C THR A 141 8.15 1.25 14.09
N TYR A 142 8.68 0.18 13.51
CA TYR A 142 9.50 -0.79 14.20
C TYR A 142 10.84 -0.19 14.66
N LEU A 143 11.54 0.53 13.79
CA LEU A 143 12.77 1.26 14.16
C LEU A 143 12.50 2.25 15.28
N SER A 144 11.39 2.99 15.20
CA SER A 144 11.01 3.92 16.26
C SER A 144 10.62 3.20 17.56
N TYR A 145 10.10 1.97 17.51
CA TYR A 145 9.82 1.16 18.69
C TYR A 145 11.13 0.71 19.38
N LEU A 146 12.10 0.22 18.60
CA LEU A 146 13.40 -0.25 19.11
C LEU A 146 14.17 0.83 19.89
N VAL A 147 14.07 2.09 19.46
CA VAL A 147 14.73 3.22 20.12
C VAL A 147 13.88 3.90 21.22
N GLY A 148 12.72 3.32 21.57
CA GLY A 148 11.82 3.90 22.58
C GLY A 148 11.18 5.22 22.14
N GLY A 149 11.08 5.47 20.84
CA GLY A 149 10.55 6.70 20.27
C GLY A 149 9.01 6.73 20.16
N ARG A 150 8.51 7.68 19.36
CA ARG A 150 7.07 7.93 19.19
C ARG A 150 6.29 6.76 18.57
N GLY A 151 6.96 5.84 17.88
CA GLY A 151 6.37 4.68 17.23
C GLY A 151 6.00 3.54 18.17
N VAL A 152 6.37 3.59 19.46
CA VAL A 152 6.08 2.50 20.42
C VAL A 152 4.58 2.19 20.51
N GLN A 153 3.75 3.22 20.68
CA GLN A 153 2.30 3.03 20.78
C GLN A 153 1.70 2.52 19.46
N THR A 154 2.16 3.05 18.32
CA THR A 154 1.72 2.62 16.99
C THR A 154 2.10 1.17 16.72
N PHE A 155 3.32 0.75 17.08
CA PHE A 155 3.79 -0.61 16.87
C PHE A 155 3.03 -1.61 17.75
N ARG A 156 2.77 -1.29 19.02
CA ARG A 156 1.92 -2.12 19.90
C ARG A 156 0.48 -2.28 19.39
N LEU A 157 -0.05 -1.30 18.66
CA LEU A 157 -1.35 -1.44 18.00
C LEU A 157 -1.30 -2.33 16.75
N LEU A 158 -0.17 -2.32 16.03
CA LEU A 158 0.06 -3.18 14.86
C LEU A 158 0.30 -4.64 15.28
N CYS A 159 1.03 -4.84 16.37
CA CYS A 159 1.34 -6.14 16.97
C CYS A 159 0.96 -6.11 18.46
N PRO A 160 -0.32 -6.35 18.80
CA PRO A 160 -0.75 -6.41 20.20
C PRO A 160 0.00 -7.53 20.93
N GLU A 161 0.63 -7.22 22.06
CA GLU A 161 1.39 -8.17 22.90
C GLU A 161 0.53 -9.33 23.48
N GLY A 162 -0.77 -9.43 23.14
CA GLY A 162 -1.72 -10.31 23.82
C GLY A 162 -2.52 -11.29 22.95
N SER A 163 -2.29 -11.40 21.64
CA SER A 163 -3.15 -12.29 20.82
C SER A 163 -2.78 -13.77 20.87
N ASP A 164 -1.51 -14.13 21.08
CA ASP A 164 -1.08 -15.53 21.10
C ASP A 164 -0.64 -16.00 22.50
N GLU A 165 0.38 -15.39 23.12
CA GLU A 165 0.92 -15.94 24.38
C GLU A 165 -0.05 -15.86 25.58
N GLY A 166 -0.74 -14.73 25.77
CA GLY A 166 -1.67 -14.57 26.88
C GLY A 166 -2.90 -15.48 26.77
N HIS A 167 -3.39 -15.70 25.55
CA HIS A 167 -4.50 -16.60 25.29
C HIS A 167 -4.09 -18.07 25.44
N LEU A 168 -2.90 -18.45 24.96
CA LEU A 168 -2.36 -19.80 25.10
C LEU A 168 -2.11 -20.15 26.58
N LEU A 169 -1.53 -19.22 27.35
CA LEU A 169 -1.31 -19.43 28.80
C LEU A 169 -2.61 -19.49 29.59
N ALA A 170 -3.61 -18.66 29.24
CA ALA A 170 -4.93 -18.71 29.87
C ALA A 170 -5.68 -20.01 29.55
N GLN A 171 -5.53 -20.51 28.32
CA GLN A 171 -6.13 -21.78 27.88
C GLN A 171 -5.43 -22.97 28.52
N GLU A 172 -4.09 -22.98 28.57
CA GLU A 172 -3.30 -24.01 29.27
C GLU A 172 -3.61 -24.05 30.77
N ALA A 173 -3.75 -22.89 31.42
CA ALA A 173 -4.15 -22.81 32.83
C ALA A 173 -5.59 -23.32 33.07
N ALA A 174 -6.51 -23.08 32.13
CA ALA A 174 -7.88 -23.59 32.22
C ALA A 174 -7.94 -25.12 32.05
N ASP A 175 -7.20 -25.66 31.08
CA ASP A 175 -7.14 -27.10 30.81
C ASP A 175 -6.53 -27.87 32.01
N LEU A 176 -5.51 -27.30 32.67
CA LEU A 176 -4.92 -27.87 33.88
C LEU A 176 -5.92 -27.94 35.05
N LEU A 177 -6.69 -26.87 35.27
CA LEU A 177 -7.71 -26.83 36.33
C LEU A 177 -8.87 -27.82 36.08
N GLU A 178 -9.24 -28.02 34.82
CA GLU A 178 -10.28 -28.97 34.45
C GLU A 178 -9.82 -30.42 34.64
N SER A 179 -8.55 -30.71 34.28
CA SER A 179 -7.89 -31.99 34.55
C SER A 179 -7.79 -32.30 36.05
N GLU A 180 -7.39 -31.32 36.87
CA GLU A 180 -7.32 -31.47 38.33
C GLU A 180 -8.70 -31.74 38.93
N ARG A 181 -9.75 -31.03 38.48
CA ARG A 181 -11.14 -31.29 38.91
C ARG A 181 -11.62 -32.69 38.53
N ALA A 182 -11.34 -33.13 37.31
CA ALA A 182 -11.73 -34.46 36.84
C ALA A 182 -11.04 -35.56 37.67
N THR A 183 -9.75 -35.38 37.98
CA THR A 183 -8.96 -36.32 38.78
C THR A 183 -9.42 -36.35 40.25
N ALA A 184 -9.71 -35.18 40.83
CA ALA A 184 -10.24 -35.09 42.19
C ALA A 184 -11.64 -35.72 42.32
N ALA A 185 -12.51 -35.50 41.32
CA ALA A 185 -13.82 -36.13 41.26
C ALA A 185 -13.70 -37.66 41.17
N ALA A 186 -12.85 -38.18 40.27
CA ALA A 186 -12.62 -39.62 40.13
C ALA A 186 -12.12 -40.28 41.42
N LYS A 187 -11.21 -39.61 42.14
CA LYS A 187 -10.70 -40.09 43.44
C LYS A 187 -11.76 -40.10 44.53
N SER A 188 -12.68 -39.13 44.52
CA SER A 188 -13.80 -39.06 45.47
C SER A 188 -14.82 -40.19 45.30
N TYR A 189 -15.09 -40.62 44.07
CA TYR A 189 -16.02 -41.74 43.81
C TYR A 189 -15.40 -43.09 44.18
N SER A 190 -14.10 -43.28 43.92
CA SER A 190 -13.38 -44.50 44.27
C SER A 190 -13.23 -44.74 45.78
N SER A 191 -13.34 -43.71 46.63
CA SER A 191 -13.26 -43.85 48.09
C SER A 191 -14.59 -44.21 48.77
N LEU A 192 -15.67 -44.36 48.00
CA LEU A 192 -17.01 -44.73 48.49
C LEU A 192 -17.37 -46.20 48.23
N GLU A 193 -16.49 -46.97 47.59
CA GLU A 193 -16.53 -48.43 47.46
C GLU A 193 -15.62 -49.10 48.49
#